data_AF-I6SJE2-F1
#
_entry.id   AF-I6SJE2-F1
#
_cell.length_a   1.000
_cell.length_b   1.000
_cell.length_c   1.000
_cell.angle_alpha   90.00
_cell.angle_beta   90.00
_cell.angle_gamma   90.00
#
_symmetry.space_group_name_H-M   'P 1'
#
loop_
_entity.id
_entity.type
_entity.pdbx_description
1 polymer ?
#
loop_
_entity_poly.entity_id
_entity_poly.type
_entity_poly.pdbx_seq_one_letter_code
_entity_poly.pdbx_strand_id
1 'polypeptide(L)'
;VKLTGEIKGLTPGEHGFHVHVFGDNTNGCISAGPHFNPHNKTHAGPTDADRHVGDLGNVTAGADNVAKINITDKMLTLTGQHSIIGRTM
;
A
#
# COMPACT_ATOMS: atom_id res chain seq x y z
N VAL A 1 7.42 9.95 0.20
CA VAL A 1 6.46 10.11 1.32
C VAL A 1 6.84 9.19 2.48
N LYS A 2 6.68 9.62 3.74
CA LYS A 2 6.86 8.77 4.92
C LYS A 2 5.50 8.31 5.45
N LEU A 3 5.34 7.00 5.63
CA LEU A 3 4.14 6.36 6.17
C LEU A 3 4.46 5.83 7.57
N THR A 4 3.67 6.24 8.56
CA THR A 4 3.80 5.79 9.95
C THR A 4 2.45 5.44 10.51
N GLY A 5 2.37 4.37 11.31
CA GLY A 5 1.12 3.94 11.91
C GLY A 5 1.22 2.58 12.57
N GLU A 6 0.07 2.02 12.93
CA GLU A 6 -0.05 0.73 13.59
C GLU A 6 -1.32 0.02 13.10
N ILE A 7 -1.20 -1.26 12.74
CA ILE A 7 -2.34 -2.14 12.46
C ILE A 7 -2.41 -3.19 13.57
N LYS A 8 -3.59 -3.36 14.16
CA LYS A 8 -3.84 -4.33 15.24
C LYS A 8 -4.75 -5.44 14.77
N GLY A 9 -4.65 -6.61 15.40
CA GLY A 9 -5.52 -7.76 15.13
C GLY A 9 -5.06 -8.62 13.94
N LEU A 10 -3.82 -8.44 13.49
CA LEU A 10 -3.22 -9.28 12.46
C LEU A 10 -2.64 -10.55 13.07
N THR A 11 -2.72 -11.67 12.36
CA THR A 11 -1.96 -12.86 12.73
C THR A 11 -0.46 -12.58 12.60
N PRO A 12 0.42 -13.18 13.43
CA PRO A 12 1.86 -12.96 13.31
C PRO A 12 2.39 -13.34 11.92
N GLY A 13 3.33 -12.54 11.40
CA GLY A 13 3.93 -12.76 10.07
C GLY A 13 3.84 -11.54 9.15
N GLU A 14 4.14 -11.77 7.88
CA GLU A 14 4.10 -10.74 6.83
C GLU A 14 2.71 -10.62 6.20
N HIS A 15 2.26 -9.39 5.99
CA HIS A 15 1.00 -9.06 5.32
C HIS A 15 1.25 -8.04 4.22
N GLY A 16 0.73 -8.32 3.02
CA GLY A 16 0.83 -7.40 1.88
C GLY A 16 0.20 -6.05 2.18
N PHE A 17 0.84 -4.99 1.72
CA PHE A 17 0.44 -3.61 2.00
C PHE A 17 0.53 -2.79 0.71
N HIS A 18 -0.60 -2.26 0.27
CA HIS A 18 -0.70 -1.66 -1.07
C HIS A 18 -1.61 -0.42 -1.08
N VAL A 19 -1.38 0.45 -2.06
CA VAL A 19 -2.38 1.47 -2.44
C VAL A 19 -3.15 0.93 -3.64
N HIS A 20 -4.48 0.87 -3.53
CA HIS A 20 -5.38 0.47 -4.61
C HIS A 20 -5.87 1.68 -5.40
N VAL A 21 -6.26 1.47 -6.66
CA VAL A 21 -6.48 2.57 -7.61
C VAL A 21 -7.70 3.43 -7.28
N PHE A 22 -8.79 2.85 -6.75
CA PHE A 22 -10.02 3.58 -6.46
C PHE A 22 -10.22 3.82 -4.97
N GLY A 23 -10.65 5.03 -4.61
CA GLY A 23 -11.22 5.35 -3.29
C GLY A 23 -12.69 4.97 -3.22
N ASP A 24 -13.04 3.76 -3.66
CA ASP A 24 -14.40 3.27 -3.73
C ASP A 24 -14.56 2.09 -2.77
N ASN A 25 -15.55 2.21 -1.87
CA ASN A 25 -15.88 1.21 -0.87
C ASN A 25 -17.37 0.78 -0.95
N THR A 26 -18.05 1.05 -2.07
CA THR A 26 -19.48 0.75 -2.27
C THR A 26 -19.78 -0.75 -2.20
N ASN A 27 -18.82 -1.61 -2.54
CA ASN A 27 -18.89 -3.06 -2.38
C ASN A 27 -17.71 -3.59 -1.52
N GLY A 28 -17.42 -2.87 -0.43
CA GLY A 28 -16.26 -3.17 0.41
C GLY A 28 -14.93 -2.99 -0.35
N CYS A 29 -13.89 -3.67 0.12
CA CYS A 29 -12.54 -3.57 -0.46
C CYS A 29 -12.46 -4.02 -1.93
N ILE A 30 -13.43 -4.79 -2.42
CA ILE A 30 -13.47 -5.25 -3.81
C ILE A 30 -13.58 -4.04 -4.77
N SER A 31 -14.32 -3.01 -4.39
CA SER A 31 -14.48 -1.80 -5.20
C SER A 31 -13.21 -0.96 -5.32
N ALA A 32 -12.20 -1.17 -4.47
CA ALA A 32 -10.94 -0.46 -4.54
C ALA A 32 -10.14 -0.76 -5.83
N GLY A 33 -10.47 -1.88 -6.51
CA GLY A 33 -9.85 -2.28 -7.76
C GLY A 33 -8.43 -2.83 -7.59
N PRO A 34 -7.61 -2.87 -8.66
CA PRO A 34 -6.23 -3.35 -8.59
C PRO A 34 -5.30 -2.36 -7.88
N HIS A 35 -4.02 -2.75 -7.74
CA HIS A 35 -2.97 -1.86 -7.24
C HIS A 35 -2.89 -0.60 -8.11
N PHE A 36 -2.57 0.53 -7.49
CA PHE A 36 -2.39 1.79 -8.19
C PHE A 36 -1.18 1.74 -9.14
N ASN A 37 -1.47 1.63 -10.44
CA ASN A 37 -0.47 1.41 -11.48
C ASN A 37 -0.69 2.34 -12.71
N PRO A 38 -0.34 3.63 -12.61
CA PRO A 38 -0.54 4.58 -13.70
C PRO A 38 0.37 4.35 -14.91
N HIS A 39 1.38 3.48 -14.80
CA HIS A 39 2.40 3.23 -15.82
C HIS A 39 2.30 1.85 -16.48
N ASN A 40 1.27 1.07 -16.12
CA ASN A 40 1.07 -0.29 -16.62
C ASN A 40 2.32 -1.19 -16.45
N LYS A 41 2.98 -1.08 -15.30
CA LYS A 41 4.13 -1.93 -14.91
C LYS A 41 3.66 -3.27 -14.35
N THR A 42 4.58 -4.21 -14.19
CA THR A 42 4.34 -5.46 -13.45
C THR A 42 4.48 -5.22 -11.94
N HIS A 43 3.80 -6.04 -11.14
CA HIS A 43 3.93 -6.05 -9.69
C HIS A 43 5.36 -6.43 -9.27
N ALA A 44 5.92 -5.73 -8.29
CA ALA A 44 7.23 -6.05 -7.72
C ALA A 44 7.38 -5.51 -6.29
N GLY A 45 8.57 -5.70 -5.70
CA GLY A 45 8.89 -5.21 -4.37
C GLY A 45 9.13 -3.69 -4.33
N PRO A 46 9.06 -3.06 -3.16
CA PRO A 46 9.11 -1.61 -3.05
C PRO A 46 10.46 -1.00 -3.44
N THR A 47 11.54 -1.79 -3.48
CA THR A 47 12.88 -1.32 -3.89
C THR A 47 13.15 -1.49 -5.37
N ASP A 48 12.27 -2.18 -6.10
CA ASP A 48 12.47 -2.44 -7.53
C ASP A 48 12.17 -1.19 -8.36
N ALA A 49 12.92 -1.01 -9.45
CA ALA A 49 12.72 0.10 -10.38
C ALA A 49 11.40 -0.04 -11.16
N ASP A 50 11.03 -1.29 -11.48
CA ASP A 50 9.82 -1.65 -12.19
C ASP A 50 8.82 -2.35 -11.27
N ARG A 51 7.99 -1.51 -10.64
CA ARG A 51 6.91 -1.88 -9.73
C ARG A 51 5.68 -1.03 -10.00
N HIS A 52 4.53 -1.40 -9.46
CA HIS A 52 3.42 -0.45 -9.38
C HIS A 52 3.77 0.69 -8.42
N VAL A 53 3.13 1.85 -8.62
CA VAL A 53 3.27 2.97 -7.68
C VAL A 53 2.75 2.55 -6.30
N GLY A 54 1.63 1.81 -6.25
CA GLY A 54 1.02 1.33 -5.00
C GLY A 54 1.71 0.16 -4.29
N ASP A 55 2.80 -0.42 -4.81
CA ASP A 55 3.42 -1.62 -4.23
C ASP A 55 4.33 -1.29 -3.02
N LEU A 56 3.83 -1.40 -1.78
CA LEU A 56 4.62 -1.04 -0.58
C LEU A 56 5.29 -2.25 0.09
N GLY A 57 5.16 -3.44 -0.48
CA GLY A 57 5.70 -4.68 0.08
C GLY A 57 4.85 -5.19 1.22
N ASN A 58 5.51 -5.60 2.32
CA ASN A 58 4.84 -6.17 3.48
C ASN A 58 4.97 -5.27 4.71
N VAL A 59 3.96 -5.33 5.57
CA VAL A 59 4.06 -4.98 6.98
C VAL A 59 4.17 -6.25 7.82
N THR A 60 4.92 -6.22 8.92
CA THR A 60 5.16 -7.41 9.74
C THR A 60 4.44 -7.27 11.08
N ALA A 61 3.54 -8.21 11.38
CA ALA A 61 2.89 -8.31 12.66
C ALA A 61 3.66 -9.24 13.61
N GLY A 62 3.89 -8.79 14.85
CA GLY A 62 4.52 -9.57 15.90
C GLY A 62 3.56 -10.53 16.61
N ALA A 63 4.06 -11.23 17.63
CA ALA A 63 3.25 -12.10 18.49
C ALA A 63 2.19 -11.35 19.32
N ASP A 64 2.32 -10.03 19.43
CA ASP A 64 1.33 -9.12 19.99
C ASP A 64 0.17 -8.81 19.03
N ASN A 65 0.17 -9.40 17.83
CA ASN A 65 -0.81 -9.17 16.76
C ASN A 65 -0.83 -7.71 16.26
N VAL A 66 0.32 -7.04 16.34
CA VAL A 66 0.51 -5.64 15.96
C VAL A 66 1.58 -5.53 14.88
N ALA A 67 1.25 -4.83 13.79
CA ALA A 67 2.22 -4.38 12.80
C ALA A 67 2.49 -2.88 12.93
N LYS A 68 3.73 -2.52 13.27
CA LYS A 68 4.19 -1.12 13.31
C LYS A 68 4.71 -0.72 11.94
N ILE A 69 4.12 0.33 11.38
CA ILE A 69 4.47 0.83 10.04
C ILE A 69 5.45 1.98 10.20
N ASN A 70 6.58 1.89 9.50
CA ASN A 70 7.55 2.97 9.35
C ASN A 70 8.24 2.83 7.99
N ILE A 71 7.51 3.16 6.92
CA ILE A 71 7.94 3.00 5.53
C ILE A 71 8.28 4.38 4.96
N THR A 72 9.36 4.47 4.18
CA THR A 72 9.66 5.66 3.36
C THR A 72 9.68 5.25 1.91
N ASP A 73 8.71 5.74 1.14
CA ASP A 73 8.54 5.42 -0.27
C ASP A 73 8.89 6.63 -1.15
N LYS A 74 9.49 6.37 -2.31
CA LYS A 74 9.96 7.41 -3.24
C LYS A 74 9.03 7.63 -4.44
N MET A 75 8.14 6.69 -4.74
CA MET A 75 7.17 6.80 -5.84
C MET A 75 5.89 7.49 -5.39
N LEU A 76 5.42 7.22 -4.18
CA LEU A 76 4.22 7.85 -3.66
C LEU A 76 4.40 9.36 -3.49
N THR A 77 3.42 10.11 -3.96
CA THR A 77 3.27 11.54 -3.72
C THR A 77 1.91 11.83 -3.10
N LEU A 78 1.72 13.06 -2.60
CA LEU A 78 0.43 13.55 -2.10
C LEU A 78 -0.26 14.52 -3.08
N THR A 79 0.38 14.77 -4.22
CA THR A 79 -0.08 15.65 -5.31
C THR A 79 0.44 15.14 -6.65
N GLY A 80 -0.12 15.62 -7.75
CA GLY A 80 0.30 15.23 -9.10
C GLY A 80 -0.09 13.80 -9.47
N GLN A 81 0.56 13.26 -10.51
CA GLN A 81 0.16 11.99 -11.15
C GLN A 81 0.25 10.78 -10.21
N HIS A 82 1.21 10.76 -9.26
CA HIS A 82 1.39 9.65 -8.30
C HIS A 82 0.68 9.91 -6.96
N SER A 83 -0.23 10.89 -6.92
CA SER A 83 -0.98 11.19 -5.70
C SER A 83 -1.81 10.00 -5.25
N ILE A 84 -1.73 9.72 -3.96
CA ILE A 84 -2.53 8.69 -3.29
C ILE A 84 -3.74 9.25 -2.53
N ILE A 85 -3.91 10.57 -2.48
CA ILE A 85 -5.10 11.17 -1.84
C ILE A 85 -6.35 10.79 -2.64
N GLY A 86 -7.38 10.30 -1.94
CA GLY A 86 -8.62 9.82 -2.55
C GLY A 86 -8.55 8.38 -3.08
N ARG A 87 -7.50 7.63 -2.70
CA ARG A 87 -7.34 6.20 -2.99
C ARG A 87 -7.49 5.35 -1.73
N THR A 88 -7.43 4.03 -1.87
CA THR A 88 -7.60 3.08 -0.76
C THR A 88 -6.26 2.47 -0.35
N MET A 89 -6.08 2.27 0.96
CA MET A 89 -4.97 1.56 1.60
C MET A 89 -5.41 0.16 2.03
#